data_AF-A0A0A0J574-F1
#
_entry.id   AF-A0A0A0J574-F1
#
_cell.length_a   1.000
_cell.length_b   1.000
_cell.length_c   1.000
_cell.angle_alpha   90.00
_cell.angle_beta   90.00
_cell.angle_gamma   90.00
#
_symmetry.space_group_name_H-M   'P 1'
#
loop_
_entity.id
_entity.type
_entity.pdbx_description
1 polymer ?
#
loop_
_entity_poly.entity_id
_entity_poly.type
_entity_poly.pdbx_seq_one_letter_code
_entity_poly.pdbx_strand_id
1 'polypeptide(L)'
;MDSTLGMVALALLSALPAVVAAVRRRRPAEPLPPVLLGLELARMAEHVRLVEEGNQPRKAERLAASTLAYDLVLRDYCRSVDLPVPEGHGTLSRSQRFELESALITHGHDW
;
A
#
# COMPACT_ATOMS: atom_id res chain seq x y z
N MET A 1 -25.28 -33.52 -12.98
CA MET A 1 -25.69 -32.10 -12.81
C MET A 1 -24.41 -31.25 -12.79
N ASP A 2 -23.61 -31.31 -13.86
CA ASP A 2 -22.18 -30.94 -13.81
C ASP A 2 -21.77 -29.83 -14.79
N SER A 3 -22.72 -29.33 -15.59
CA SER A 3 -22.42 -28.41 -16.69
C SER A 3 -22.30 -26.94 -16.26
N THR A 4 -22.85 -26.55 -15.11
CA THR A 4 -22.83 -25.16 -14.63
C THR A 4 -21.50 -24.78 -13.98
N LEU A 5 -20.89 -25.70 -13.22
CA LEU A 5 -19.58 -25.47 -12.58
C LEU A 5 -18.45 -25.31 -13.60
N GLY A 6 -18.44 -26.10 -14.67
CA GLY A 6 -17.45 -25.99 -15.74
C GLY A 6 -17.52 -24.68 -16.52
N MET A 7 -18.74 -24.18 -16.76
CA MET A 7 -18.97 -22.94 -17.52
C MET A 7 -18.56 -21.70 -16.73
N VAL A 8 -18.80 -21.68 -15.41
CA VAL A 8 -18.37 -20.59 -14.52
C VAL A 8 -16.84 -20.57 -14.36
N ALA A 9 -16.21 -21.73 -14.22
CA ALA A 9 -14.75 -21.83 -14.15
C ALA A 9 -14.08 -21.33 -15.44
N LEU A 10 -14.63 -21.67 -16.61
CA LEU A 10 -14.12 -21.22 -17.91
C LEU A 10 -14.33 -19.71 -18.13
N ALA A 11 -15.45 -19.16 -17.65
CA ALA A 11 -15.75 -17.73 -17.71
C ALA A 11 -14.86 -16.89 -16.78
N LEU A 12 -14.53 -17.40 -15.59
CA LEU A 12 -13.58 -16.75 -14.69
C LEU A 12 -12.15 -16.79 -15.25
N LEU A 13 -11.75 -17.92 -15.87
CA LEU A 13 -10.44 -18.03 -16.51
C LEU A 13 -10.29 -17.08 -17.70
N SER A 14 -11.35 -16.88 -18.48
CA SER A 14 -11.31 -15.99 -19.65
C SER A 14 -11.40 -14.51 -19.29
N ALA A 15 -11.93 -14.17 -18.12
CA ALA A 15 -12.00 -12.79 -17.61
C ALA A 15 -10.67 -12.30 -17.00
N LEU A 16 -9.84 -13.20 -16.44
CA LEU A 16 -8.53 -12.89 -15.86
C LEU A 16 -7.61 -12.07 -16.79
N PRO A 17 -7.39 -12.43 -18.07
CA PRO A 17 -6.51 -11.66 -18.94
C PRO A 17 -7.04 -10.25 -19.21
N ALA A 18 -8.36 -10.05 -19.28
CA ALA A 18 -8.96 -8.73 -19.45
C ALA A 18 -8.78 -7.85 -18.20
N VAL A 19 -8.94 -8.42 -17.00
CA VAL A 19 -8.67 -7.72 -15.73
C VAL A 19 -7.20 -7.36 -15.60
N VAL A 20 -6.29 -8.30 -15.92
CA VAL A 20 -4.84 -8.05 -15.89
C VAL A 20 -4.45 -6.98 -16.92
N ALA A 21 -5.04 -7.00 -18.12
CA ALA A 21 -4.82 -5.98 -19.14
C ALA A 21 -5.36 -4.61 -18.72
N ALA A 22 -6.53 -4.57 -18.07
CA ALA A 22 -7.13 -3.34 -17.55
C ALA A 22 -6.31 -2.75 -16.39
N VAL A 23 -5.79 -3.59 -15.49
CA VAL A 23 -4.88 -3.18 -14.41
C VAL A 23 -3.57 -2.64 -14.98
N ARG A 24 -2.99 -3.31 -16.00
CA ARG A 24 -1.77 -2.86 -16.68
C ARG A 24 -1.96 -1.59 -17.52
N ARG A 25 -3.18 -1.33 -18.01
CA ARG A 25 -3.54 -0.13 -18.78
C ARG A 25 -3.95 1.06 -17.92
N ARG A 26 -3.98 0.92 -16.58
CA ARG A 26 -4.11 2.12 -15.73
C ARG A 26 -2.94 3.04 -16.07
N ARG A 27 -3.30 4.23 -16.55
CA ARG A 27 -2.37 5.33 -16.75
C ARG A 27 -1.53 5.44 -15.47
N PRO A 28 -0.19 5.58 -15.57
CA PRO A 28 0.62 5.83 -14.38
C PRO A 28 -0.02 7.00 -13.63
N ALA A 29 -0.30 6.80 -12.35
CA ALA A 29 -0.85 7.85 -11.52
C ALA A 29 0.11 9.05 -11.62
N GLU A 30 -0.45 10.24 -11.80
CA GLU A 30 0.35 11.46 -11.72
C GLU A 30 1.06 11.47 -10.36
N PRO A 31 2.38 11.72 -10.32
CA PRO A 31 3.10 11.78 -9.06
C PRO A 31 2.43 12.81 -8.14
N LEU A 32 2.00 12.36 -6.96
CA LEU A 32 1.45 13.28 -5.98
C LEU A 32 2.55 14.23 -5.50
N PRO A 33 2.26 15.53 -5.34
CA PRO A 33 3.20 16.44 -4.70
C PRO A 33 3.64 15.93 -3.32
N PRO A 34 4.92 16.09 -2.93
CA PRO A 34 5.45 15.59 -1.66
C PRO A 34 4.64 16.04 -0.43
N VAL A 35 4.08 17.25 -0.45
CA VAL A 35 3.20 17.77 0.62
C VAL A 35 1.96 16.91 0.81
N LEU A 36 1.32 16.44 -0.27
CA LEU A 36 0.14 15.58 -0.16
C LEU A 36 0.52 14.19 0.36
N LEU A 37 1.70 13.69 0.00
CA LEU A 37 2.22 12.43 0.52
C LEU A 37 2.54 12.52 2.01
N GLY A 38 3.08 13.65 2.49
CA GLY A 38 3.25 13.91 3.92
C GLY A 38 1.94 13.90 4.69
N LEU A 39 0.92 14.62 4.21
CA LEU A 39 -0.41 14.62 4.83
C LEU A 39 -1.05 13.22 4.85
N GLU A 40 -0.89 12.47 3.76
CA GLU A 40 -1.39 11.10 3.66
C GLU A 40 -0.64 10.16 4.63
N LEU A 41 0.68 10.34 4.79
CA LEU A 41 1.48 9.55 5.71
C LEU A 41 1.08 9.81 7.16
N ALA A 42 0.85 11.07 7.55
CA ALA A 42 0.29 11.46 8.84
C ALA A 42 -1.07 10.81 9.11
N ARG A 43 -1.96 10.87 8.12
CA ARG A 43 -3.29 10.24 8.19
C ARG A 43 -3.19 8.73 8.38
N MET A 44 -2.24 8.07 7.71
CA MET A 44 -2.00 6.64 7.85
C MET A 44 -1.36 6.26 9.19
N ALA A 45 -0.41 7.05 9.69
CA ALA A 45 0.18 6.86 11.01
C ALA A 45 -0.90 6.87 12.11
N GLU A 46 -1.76 7.89 12.07
CA GLU A 46 -2.87 7.99 13.02
C GLU A 46 -3.85 6.82 12.87
N HIS A 47 -4.16 6.42 11.63
CA HIS A 47 -5.04 5.27 11.40
C HIS A 47 -4.46 3.96 11.97
N VAL A 48 -3.16 3.71 11.80
CA VAL A 48 -2.49 2.56 12.39
C VAL A 48 -2.61 2.61 13.92
N ARG A 49 -2.29 3.74 14.54
CA ARG A 49 -2.40 3.95 15.99
C ARG A 49 -3.81 3.64 16.51
N LEU A 50 -4.85 4.15 15.84
CA LEU A 50 -6.25 3.89 16.19
C LEU A 50 -6.63 2.41 16.09
N VAL A 51 -6.10 1.69 15.10
CA VAL A 51 -6.33 0.23 14.96
C VAL A 51 -5.57 -0.55 16.02
N GLU A 52 -4.36 -0.14 16.37
CA GLU A 52 -3.54 -0.74 17.43
C GLU A 52 -4.17 -0.57 18.81
N GLU A 53 -4.71 0.61 19.12
CA GLU A 53 -5.38 0.89 20.40
C GLU A 53 -6.81 0.33 20.46
N GLY A 54 -7.48 0.26 19.33
CA GLY A 54 -8.85 -0.22 19.22
C GLY A 54 -9.02 -1.71 19.49
N ASN A 55 -10.26 -2.12 19.74
CA ASN A 55 -10.66 -3.53 19.87
C ASN A 55 -11.69 -3.91 18.79
N GLN A 56 -11.36 -3.62 17.53
CA GLN A 56 -12.25 -3.92 16.41
C GLN A 56 -12.23 -5.41 16.05
N PRO A 57 -13.32 -5.95 15.48
CA PRO A 57 -13.31 -7.30 14.92
C PRO A 57 -12.18 -7.46 13.89
N ARG A 58 -11.52 -8.62 13.92
CA ARG A 58 -10.41 -8.96 13.00
C ARG A 58 -9.24 -7.99 13.09
N LYS A 59 -8.89 -7.61 14.33
CA LYS A 59 -7.84 -6.62 14.64
C LYS A 59 -6.51 -6.94 13.95
N ALA A 60 -6.09 -8.21 13.96
CA ALA A 60 -4.83 -8.63 13.36
C ALA A 60 -4.79 -8.33 11.85
N GLU A 61 -5.85 -8.69 11.11
CA GLU A 61 -5.93 -8.43 9.68
C GLU A 61 -6.07 -6.94 9.35
N ARG A 62 -6.80 -6.19 10.19
CA ARG A 62 -6.89 -4.73 10.07
C ARG A 62 -5.52 -4.09 10.26
N LEU A 63 -4.79 -4.47 11.31
CA LEU A 63 -3.47 -3.94 11.56
C LEU A 63 -2.49 -4.27 10.43
N ALA A 64 -2.54 -5.50 9.90
CA ALA A 64 -1.74 -5.91 8.76
C ALA A 64 -2.04 -5.04 7.52
N ALA A 65 -3.32 -4.80 7.22
CA ALA A 65 -3.73 -3.98 6.09
C ALA A 65 -3.36 -2.50 6.28
N SER A 66 -3.60 -1.92 7.45
CA SER A 66 -3.26 -0.53 7.76
C SER A 66 -1.75 -0.31 7.75
N THR A 67 -0.97 -1.25 8.28
CA THR A 67 0.50 -1.21 8.22
C THR A 67 1.02 -1.31 6.79
N LEU A 68 0.44 -2.19 5.96
CA LEU A 68 0.80 -2.26 4.55
C LEU A 68 0.48 -0.96 3.81
N ALA A 69 -0.68 -0.36 4.07
CA ALA A 69 -1.05 0.92 3.47
C ALA A 69 -0.06 2.04 3.87
N TYR A 70 0.29 2.13 5.15
CA TYR A 70 1.33 3.03 5.65
C TYR A 70 2.67 2.83 4.93
N ASP A 71 3.13 1.58 4.84
CA ASP A 71 4.39 1.24 4.17
C ASP A 71 4.38 1.53 2.66
N LEU A 72 3.22 1.54 2.01
CA LEU A 72 3.11 1.95 0.61
C LEU A 72 3.25 3.47 0.46
N VAL A 73 2.55 4.23 1.30
CA VAL A 73 2.64 5.70 1.31
C VAL A 73 4.05 6.17 1.67
N LEU A 74 4.69 5.53 2.65
CA LEU A 74 6.07 5.84 3.04
C LEU A 74 7.04 5.68 1.86
N ARG A 75 6.90 4.57 1.11
CA ARG A 75 7.70 4.35 -0.10
C ARG A 75 7.43 5.38 -1.18
N ASP A 76 6.17 5.73 -1.40
CA ASP A 76 5.79 6.73 -2.40
C ASP A 76 6.32 8.12 -2.02
N TYR A 77 6.30 8.48 -0.73
CA TYR A 77 6.89 9.71 -0.24
C TYR A 77 8.40 9.70 -0.47
N CYS A 78 9.14 8.69 -0.03
CA CYS A 78 10.57 8.57 -0.26
C CYS A 78 10.93 8.68 -1.76
N ARG A 79 10.19 8.01 -2.65
CA ARG A 79 10.39 8.12 -4.10
C ARG A 79 10.17 9.55 -4.63
N SER A 80 9.17 10.26 -4.10
CA SER A 80 8.85 11.62 -4.55
C SER A 80 9.92 12.66 -4.19
N VAL A 81 10.81 12.32 -3.23
CA VAL A 81 11.91 13.17 -2.77
C VAL A 81 13.28 12.53 -3.06
N ASP A 82 13.32 11.61 -4.03
CA ASP A 82 14.54 10.94 -4.52
C ASP A 82 15.35 10.18 -3.46
N LEU A 83 14.69 9.69 -2.40
CA LEU A 83 15.30 8.81 -1.40
C LEU A 83 15.27 7.34 -1.84
N PRO A 84 16.33 6.55 -1.53
CA PRO A 84 16.40 5.16 -1.92
C PRO A 84 15.33 4.32 -1.19
N VAL A 85 14.61 3.50 -1.95
CA VAL A 85 13.53 2.64 -1.43
C VAL A 85 13.84 1.17 -1.71
N PRO A 86 13.73 0.27 -0.71
CA PRO A 86 13.90 -1.16 -0.93
C PRO A 86 12.84 -1.71 -1.89
N GLU A 87 13.27 -2.58 -2.81
CA GLU A 87 12.41 -3.22 -3.79
C GLU A 87 11.41 -4.20 -3.14
N GLY A 88 10.28 -4.42 -3.82
CA GLY A 88 9.21 -5.33 -3.39
C GLY A 88 7.88 -4.64 -3.09
N HIS A 89 6.83 -5.44 -2.97
CA HIS A 89 5.44 -4.99 -2.82
C HIS A 89 4.80 -5.34 -1.47
N GLY A 90 5.58 -5.89 -0.53
CA GLY A 90 5.09 -6.32 0.78
C GLY A 90 5.26 -5.27 1.88
N THR A 91 4.83 -5.63 3.08
CA THR A 91 5.11 -4.87 4.31
C THR A 91 6.62 -4.72 4.50
N LEU A 92 7.06 -3.55 4.95
CA LEU A 92 8.44 -3.31 5.33
C LEU A 92 8.75 -4.06 6.64
N SER A 93 10.01 -4.50 6.78
CA SER A 93 10.49 -4.88 8.11
C SER A 93 10.53 -3.65 9.02
N ARG A 94 10.49 -3.86 10.34
CA ARG A 94 10.56 -2.76 11.31
C ARG A 94 11.80 -1.88 11.10
N SER A 95 12.96 -2.50 10.82
CA SER A 95 14.19 -1.78 10.53
C SER A 95 14.10 -0.98 9.24
N GLN A 96 13.60 -1.57 8.16
CA GLN A 96 13.45 -0.85 6.89
C GLN A 96 12.52 0.37 7.02
N ARG A 97 11.42 0.21 7.75
CA ARG A 97 10.50 1.32 8.04
C ARG A 97 11.22 2.44 8.79
N PHE A 98 11.90 2.10 9.87
CA PHE A 98 12.65 3.06 10.68
C PHE A 98 13.72 3.82 9.87
N GLU A 99 14.45 3.13 9.00
CA GLU A 99 15.45 3.77 8.13
C GLU A 99 14.82 4.78 7.16
N LEU A 100 13.69 4.43 6.53
CA LEU A 100 12.98 5.34 5.63
C LEU A 100 12.39 6.54 6.36
N GLU A 101 11.78 6.32 7.52
CA GLU A 101 11.24 7.38 8.38
C GLU A 101 12.34 8.35 8.81
N SER A 102 13.47 7.82 9.28
CA SER A 102 14.63 8.60 9.69
C SER A 102 15.24 9.38 8.53
N ALA A 103 15.27 8.78 7.33
CA ALA A 103 15.75 9.44 6.13
C ALA A 103 14.88 10.66 5.77
N LEU A 104 13.55 10.53 5.82
CA LEU A 104 12.64 11.66 5.60
C LEU A 104 12.90 12.80 6.59
N ILE A 105 12.95 12.48 7.89
CA ILE A 105 13.19 13.47 8.95
C ILE A 105 14.53 14.20 8.73
N THR A 106 15.58 13.45 8.41
CA THR A 106 16.92 14.00 8.17
C THR A 106 16.96 14.95 6.97
N HIS A 107 16.07 14.75 5.98
CA HIS A 107 15.93 15.62 4.80
C HIS A 107 14.90 16.74 5.01
N GLY A 108 14.40 16.93 6.24
CA GLY A 108 13.47 18.02 6.58
C GLY A 108 12.01 17.71 6.27
N HIS A 109 11.67 16.44 6.06
CA HIS A 109 10.31 15.97 5.85
C HIS A 109 9.74 15.39 7.15
N ASP A 110 8.75 16.07 7.71
CA ASP A 110 8.02 15.65 8.91
C ASP A 110 6.52 15.51 8.59
N TRP A 111 5.78 14.72 9.37
CA TRP A 111 4.36 14.42 9.14
C TRP A 111 3.54 14.19 10.42
#